data_AF-A0A8T4EHD9-F1
#
_entry.id   AF-A0A8T4EHD9-F1
#
_cell.length_a   1.000
_cell.length_b   1.000
_cell.length_c   1.000
_cell.angle_alpha   90.00
_cell.angle_beta   90.00
_cell.angle_gamma   90.00
#
_symmetry.space_group_name_H-M   'P 1'
#
loop_
_entity.id
_entity.type
_entity.pdbx_description
1 polymer ?
#
loop_
_entity_poly.entity_id
_entity_poly.type
_entity_poly.pdbx_seq_one_letter_code
_entity_poly.pdbx_strand_id
1 'polypeptide(L)'
;MIQTNYFSNMKNIHYTMEEFESFAGALRAMASYVRSKGPDFVFAPVMGSVPLVDALRAVDRKFPTEIVEYPPNSSRFDNREELMNKWYGNFLRLNYHGEPLNVVCIDEVISGSSAMKGNTEFQKALNDFADEKQSPKIKRKVGYLMAAVGEQPDCGRRNGGLISLKNNGQLKIFETQKILTCDNLEFNPVRLRVKETTKSGNNHIYEPVIEKFEVTPEYLTLLRNLAKHVGGDPSFTTMQNLCKIQTSIDKYLKN
;
A
#
# COMPACT_ATOMS: atom_id res chain seq x y z
N MET A 1 35.90 8.16 3.01
CA MET A 1 35.50 9.35 2.22
C MET A 1 35.46 8.99 0.74
N ILE A 2 34.38 8.37 0.25
CA ILE A 2 34.18 8.01 -1.19
C ILE A 2 32.78 8.47 -1.69
N GLN A 3 32.05 9.31 -0.93
CA GLN A 3 30.62 9.55 -1.21
C GLN A 3 30.30 10.67 -2.21
N THR A 4 31.24 11.52 -2.63
CA THR A 4 30.87 12.77 -3.32
C THR A 4 30.73 12.69 -4.85
N ASN A 5 31.21 11.64 -5.53
CA ASN A 5 31.22 11.58 -7.01
C ASN A 5 30.10 10.75 -7.65
N TYR A 6 29.17 10.16 -6.88
CA TYR A 6 28.11 9.31 -7.45
C TYR A 6 26.93 10.07 -8.07
N PHE A 7 26.77 11.37 -7.76
CA PHE A 7 25.53 12.12 -8.03
C PHE A 7 25.65 13.16 -9.17
N SER A 8 26.84 13.34 -9.76
CA SER A 8 27.09 14.40 -10.76
C SER A 8 26.38 14.19 -12.11
N ASN A 9 25.77 13.03 -12.36
CA ASN A 9 25.05 12.71 -13.60
C ASN A 9 23.51 12.72 -13.48
N MET A 10 22.94 13.14 -12.36
CA MET A 10 21.48 13.10 -12.18
C MET A 10 20.83 14.47 -12.35
N LYS A 11 20.77 14.96 -13.59
CA LYS A 11 20.16 16.27 -13.93
C LYS A 11 18.63 16.36 -13.74
N ASN A 12 17.94 15.26 -13.40
CA ASN A 12 16.47 15.21 -13.28
C ASN A 12 16.00 14.53 -11.97
N ILE A 13 16.64 14.78 -10.82
CA ILE A 13 16.12 14.25 -9.55
C ILE A 13 15.14 15.25 -8.94
N HIS A 14 13.91 14.81 -8.70
CA HIS A 14 12.86 15.57 -8.01
C HIS A 14 13.03 15.68 -6.48
N TYR A 15 14.22 15.36 -5.97
CA TYR A 15 14.48 15.30 -4.53
C TYR A 15 15.94 15.61 -4.17
N THR A 16 16.14 16.14 -2.96
CA THR A 16 17.47 16.38 -2.36
C THR A 16 18.04 15.08 -1.79
N MET A 17 19.34 15.07 -1.50
CA MET A 17 19.95 13.91 -0.84
C MET A 17 19.36 13.68 0.56
N GLU A 18 19.07 14.75 1.30
CA GLU A 18 18.48 14.68 2.63
C GLU A 18 17.07 14.05 2.61
N GLU A 19 16.25 14.47 1.65
CA GLU A 19 14.92 13.88 1.40
C GLU A 19 15.03 12.37 1.08
N PHE A 20 15.99 12.02 0.22
CA PHE A 20 16.24 10.63 -0.16
C PHE A 20 16.69 9.76 1.02
N GLU A 21 17.64 10.22 1.82
CA GLU A 21 18.14 9.49 2.99
C GLU A 21 17.05 9.34 4.05
N SER A 22 16.27 10.40 4.29
CA SER A 22 15.12 10.37 5.17
C SER A 22 14.08 9.34 4.71
N PHE A 23 13.76 9.30 3.42
CA PHE A 23 12.80 8.35 2.85
C PHE A 23 13.30 6.91 2.94
N ALA A 24 14.57 6.66 2.57
CA ALA A 24 15.19 5.34 2.68
C ALA A 24 15.22 4.84 4.13
N GLY A 25 15.51 5.73 5.09
CA GLY A 25 15.47 5.44 6.52
C GLY A 25 14.07 5.03 7.00
N ALA A 26 13.04 5.78 6.61
CA ALA A 26 11.64 5.48 6.93
C ALA A 26 11.19 4.13 6.35
N LEU A 27 11.53 3.85 5.09
CA LEU A 27 11.23 2.56 4.44
C LEU A 27 11.88 1.39 5.18
N ARG A 28 13.16 1.48 5.58
CA ARG A 28 13.83 0.42 6.34
C ARG A 28 13.16 0.16 7.68
N ALA A 29 12.83 1.22 8.40
CA ALA A 29 12.15 1.12 9.69
C ALA A 29 10.76 0.49 9.54
N MET A 30 10.03 0.87 8.49
CA MET A 30 8.73 0.29 8.15
C MET A 30 8.84 -1.18 7.77
N ALA A 31 9.77 -1.56 6.89
CA ALA A 31 9.98 -2.95 6.50
C ALA A 31 10.31 -3.83 7.71
N SER A 32 11.17 -3.35 8.61
CA SER A 32 11.51 -4.05 9.86
C SER A 32 10.30 -4.18 10.79
N TYR A 33 9.46 -3.16 10.89
CA TYR A 33 8.23 -3.20 11.69
C TYR A 33 7.23 -4.19 11.12
N VAL A 34 6.96 -4.16 9.81
CA VAL A 34 6.02 -5.09 9.17
C VAL A 34 6.44 -6.54 9.44
N ARG A 35 7.73 -6.87 9.27
CA ARG A 35 8.23 -8.22 9.60
C ARG A 35 8.07 -8.59 11.07
N SER A 36 8.34 -7.66 11.98
CA SER A 36 8.23 -7.94 13.43
C SER A 36 6.78 -8.18 13.88
N LYS A 37 5.79 -7.80 13.06
CA LYS A 37 4.38 -8.14 13.29
C LYS A 37 3.99 -9.54 12.83
N GLY A 38 4.82 -10.22 12.03
CA GLY A 38 4.52 -11.54 11.48
C GLY A 38 3.14 -11.62 10.83
N PRO A 39 2.79 -10.73 9.88
CA PRO A 39 1.47 -10.74 9.27
C PRO A 39 1.24 -11.99 8.42
N ASP A 40 0.00 -12.45 8.39
CA ASP A 40 -0.47 -13.47 7.43
C ASP A 40 -0.67 -12.84 6.04
N PHE A 41 -1.09 -11.57 6.02
CA PHE A 41 -1.28 -10.78 4.81
C PHE A 41 -0.82 -9.34 4.98
N VAL A 42 -0.28 -8.77 3.91
CA VAL A 42 0.04 -7.34 3.84
C VAL A 42 -0.90 -6.69 2.83
N PHE A 43 -1.69 -5.70 3.24
CA PHE A 43 -2.51 -4.94 2.29
C PHE A 43 -1.75 -3.73 1.78
N ALA A 44 -1.71 -3.55 0.46
CA ALA A 44 -1.10 -2.40 -0.20
C ALA A 44 -2.08 -1.83 -1.22
N PRO A 45 -2.88 -0.80 -0.88
CA PRO A 45 -3.77 -0.13 -1.83
C PRO A 45 -3.12 0.11 -3.19
N VAL A 46 -3.76 -0.35 -4.27
CA VAL A 46 -3.12 -0.39 -5.61
C VAL A 46 -2.56 0.98 -6.02
N MET A 47 -3.33 2.05 -5.76
CA MET A 47 -2.92 3.42 -6.08
C MET A 47 -1.99 3.95 -4.99
N GLY A 48 -0.72 4.17 -5.33
CA GLY A 48 0.30 4.70 -4.43
C GLY A 48 1.12 3.62 -3.73
N SER A 49 0.52 2.49 -3.32
CA SER A 49 1.28 1.49 -2.54
C SER A 49 2.06 0.48 -3.40
N VAL A 50 1.82 0.39 -4.72
CA VAL A 50 2.66 -0.43 -5.62
C VAL A 50 4.12 0.01 -5.60
N PRO A 51 4.45 1.29 -5.88
CA PRO A 51 5.83 1.75 -5.78
C PRO A 51 6.38 1.68 -4.35
N LEU A 52 5.52 1.86 -3.32
CA LEU A 52 5.92 1.65 -1.93
C LEU A 52 6.39 0.21 -1.67
N VAL A 53 5.66 -0.81 -2.14
CA VAL A 53 6.04 -2.23 -1.95
C VAL A 53 7.39 -2.52 -2.61
N ASP A 54 7.59 -2.05 -3.84
CA ASP A 54 8.84 -2.26 -4.57
C ASP A 54 10.00 -1.51 -3.88
N ALA A 55 9.76 -0.31 -3.35
CA ALA A 55 10.73 0.46 -2.57
C ALA A 55 11.08 -0.23 -1.24
N LEU A 56 10.08 -0.77 -0.51
CA LEU A 56 10.29 -1.57 0.70
C LEU A 56 11.14 -2.81 0.40
N ARG A 57 10.90 -3.48 -0.73
CA ARG A 57 11.70 -4.61 -1.19
C ARG A 57 13.12 -4.22 -1.57
N ALA A 58 13.30 -3.05 -2.20
CA ALA A 58 14.61 -2.52 -2.57
C ALA A 58 15.47 -2.20 -1.35
N VAL A 59 14.89 -1.60 -0.30
CA VAL A 59 15.61 -1.31 0.95
C VAL A 59 15.74 -2.53 1.87
N ASP A 60 14.92 -3.55 1.66
CA ASP A 60 14.90 -4.76 2.49
C ASP A 60 14.51 -6.02 1.71
N ARG A 61 15.52 -6.82 1.37
CA ARG A 61 15.39 -8.11 0.68
C ARG A 61 14.67 -9.21 1.46
N LYS A 62 14.24 -8.95 2.70
CA LYS A 62 13.40 -9.87 3.48
C LYS A 62 11.97 -9.37 3.58
N PHE A 63 11.60 -8.24 2.95
CA PHE A 63 10.22 -7.80 2.90
C PHE A 63 9.34 -8.86 2.22
N PRO A 64 8.20 -9.26 2.85
CA PRO A 64 7.44 -10.44 2.45
C PRO A 64 6.47 -10.13 1.30
N THR A 65 6.99 -9.97 0.08
CA THR A 65 6.21 -9.63 -1.11
C THR A 65 5.19 -10.70 -1.50
N GLU A 66 5.41 -11.96 -1.08
CA GLU A 66 4.57 -13.13 -1.36
C GLU A 66 3.20 -13.10 -0.66
N ILE A 67 3.05 -12.36 0.44
CA ILE A 67 1.78 -12.19 1.16
C ILE A 67 1.10 -10.83 0.93
N VAL A 68 1.66 -10.00 0.05
CA VAL A 68 1.06 -8.70 -0.31
C VAL A 68 -0.19 -8.88 -1.18
N GLU A 69 -1.30 -8.29 -0.78
CA GLU A 69 -2.55 -8.22 -1.54
C GLU A 69 -2.88 -6.76 -1.85
N TYR A 70 -3.45 -6.50 -3.02
CA TYR A 70 -3.66 -5.16 -3.55
C TYR A 70 -5.15 -4.78 -3.60
N PRO A 71 -5.74 -4.26 -2.50
CA PRO A 71 -7.10 -3.78 -2.52
C PRO A 71 -7.25 -2.54 -3.44
N PRO A 72 -8.36 -2.41 -4.20
CA PRO A 72 -8.59 -1.30 -5.12
C PRO A 72 -9.07 -0.03 -4.38
N ASN A 73 -8.43 0.33 -3.26
CA ASN A 73 -8.82 1.48 -2.46
C ASN A 73 -8.32 2.78 -3.11
N SER A 74 -9.15 3.37 -3.98
CA SER A 74 -8.89 4.68 -4.58
C SER A 74 -10.13 5.54 -4.55
N SER A 75 -9.97 6.82 -4.26
CA SER A 75 -11.03 7.83 -4.39
C SER A 75 -11.44 8.10 -5.84
N ARG A 76 -10.74 7.51 -6.82
CA ARG A 76 -11.10 7.62 -8.25
C ARG A 76 -12.29 6.73 -8.65
N PHE A 77 -12.73 5.84 -7.77
CA PHE A 77 -13.88 4.96 -8.02
C PHE A 77 -15.13 5.54 -7.37
N ASP A 78 -16.17 5.86 -8.14
CA ASP A 78 -17.42 6.41 -7.60
C ASP A 78 -18.14 5.40 -6.70
N ASN A 79 -18.08 4.11 -7.04
CA ASN A 79 -18.62 3.00 -6.26
C ASN A 79 -17.58 2.37 -5.32
N ARG A 80 -16.57 3.13 -4.89
CA ARG A 80 -15.46 2.60 -4.07
C ARG A 80 -15.94 1.83 -2.83
N GLU A 81 -16.95 2.31 -2.12
CA GLU A 81 -17.44 1.62 -0.91
C GLU A 81 -17.97 0.21 -1.23
N GLU A 82 -18.75 0.07 -2.30
CA GLU A 82 -19.23 -1.23 -2.79
C GLU A 82 -18.06 -2.13 -3.19
N LEU A 83 -17.11 -1.60 -3.97
CA LEU A 83 -15.92 -2.34 -4.40
C LEU A 83 -15.10 -2.84 -3.22
N MET A 84 -14.86 -1.97 -2.23
CA MET A 84 -14.04 -2.29 -1.06
C MET A 84 -14.76 -3.27 -0.13
N ASN A 85 -16.06 -3.10 0.08
CA ASN A 85 -16.85 -4.05 0.86
C ASN A 85 -16.84 -5.44 0.20
N LYS A 86 -17.05 -5.49 -1.12
CA LYS A 86 -16.97 -6.75 -1.88
C LYS A 86 -15.59 -7.39 -1.77
N TRP A 87 -14.53 -6.63 -2.04
CA TRP A 87 -13.15 -7.11 -2.02
C TRP A 87 -12.78 -7.65 -0.63
N TYR A 88 -13.00 -6.87 0.43
CA TYR A 88 -12.67 -7.28 1.80
C TYR A 88 -13.55 -8.44 2.29
N GLY A 89 -14.85 -8.44 1.97
CA GLY A 89 -15.75 -9.54 2.32
C GLY A 89 -15.31 -10.86 1.69
N ASN A 90 -14.98 -10.84 0.40
CA ASN A 90 -14.45 -12.02 -0.29
C ASN A 90 -13.09 -12.44 0.23
N PHE A 91 -12.20 -11.48 0.55
CA PHE A 91 -10.94 -11.78 1.22
C PHE A 91 -11.16 -12.54 2.52
N LEU A 92 -12.06 -12.07 3.39
CA LEU A 92 -12.36 -12.71 4.67
C LEU A 92 -12.96 -14.10 4.47
N ARG A 93 -13.91 -14.27 3.55
CA ARG A 93 -14.52 -15.59 3.24
C ARG A 93 -13.49 -16.61 2.76
N LEU A 94 -12.52 -16.18 1.95
CA LEU A 94 -11.54 -17.07 1.33
C LEU A 94 -10.36 -17.41 2.25
N ASN A 95 -10.01 -16.52 3.18
CA ASN A 95 -8.77 -16.66 3.95
C ASN A 95 -8.98 -16.87 5.46
N TYR A 96 -10.18 -16.60 6.00
CA TYR A 96 -10.47 -16.86 7.41
C TYR A 96 -11.08 -18.26 7.59
N HIS A 97 -10.32 -19.15 8.23
CA HIS A 97 -10.71 -20.54 8.50
C HIS A 97 -10.90 -20.85 9.99
N GLY A 98 -11.22 -19.84 10.81
CA GLY A 98 -11.49 -20.00 12.24
C GLY A 98 -10.30 -19.73 13.16
N GLU A 99 -9.09 -19.63 12.62
CA GLU A 99 -7.86 -19.26 13.33
C GLU A 99 -7.61 -17.75 13.34
N PRO A 100 -6.77 -17.23 14.27
CA PRO A 100 -6.37 -15.83 14.25
C PRO A 100 -5.77 -15.44 12.88
N LEU A 101 -6.16 -14.26 12.38
CA LEU A 101 -5.72 -13.72 11.10
C LEU A 101 -5.16 -12.32 11.32
N ASN A 102 -3.88 -12.11 11.05
CA ASN A 102 -3.18 -10.85 11.26
C ASN A 102 -2.89 -10.17 9.93
N VAL A 103 -3.52 -9.02 9.71
CA VAL A 103 -3.33 -8.20 8.51
C VAL A 103 -2.58 -6.93 8.88
N VAL A 104 -1.55 -6.58 8.09
CA VAL A 104 -0.87 -5.28 8.17
C VAL A 104 -1.11 -4.52 6.88
N CYS A 105 -1.82 -3.39 6.97
CA CYS A 105 -2.01 -2.48 5.85
C CYS A 105 -0.87 -1.47 5.78
N ILE A 106 -0.25 -1.35 4.61
CA ILE A 106 0.83 -0.41 4.32
C ILE A 106 0.34 0.69 3.39
N ASP A 107 0.69 1.93 3.67
CA ASP A 107 0.30 3.07 2.83
C ASP A 107 1.29 4.24 2.91
N GLU A 108 1.16 5.17 1.98
CA GLU A 108 1.79 6.50 2.02
C GLU A 108 0.82 7.50 2.62
N VAL A 109 1.27 8.32 3.57
CA VAL A 109 0.36 9.19 4.32
C VAL A 109 0.87 10.62 4.43
N ILE A 110 0.16 11.56 3.80
CA ILE A 110 0.30 13.00 4.05
C ILE A 110 -0.77 13.44 5.06
N SER A 111 -2.04 13.52 4.63
CA SER A 111 -3.17 13.90 5.50
C SER A 111 -3.78 12.72 6.27
N GLY A 112 -3.73 11.52 5.69
CA GLY A 112 -4.30 10.28 6.25
C GLY A 112 -5.75 10.00 5.90
N SER A 113 -6.39 10.83 5.09
CA SER A 113 -7.81 10.65 4.73
C SER A 113 -8.05 9.36 3.93
N SER A 114 -7.16 8.99 3.01
CA SER A 114 -7.27 7.74 2.22
C SER A 114 -7.12 6.51 3.11
N ALA A 115 -6.06 6.49 3.92
CA ALA A 115 -5.76 5.46 4.90
C ALA A 115 -6.95 5.21 5.86
N MET A 116 -7.54 6.29 6.39
CA MET A 116 -8.71 6.19 7.27
C MET A 116 -9.92 5.57 6.57
N LYS A 117 -10.20 5.97 5.33
CA LYS A 117 -11.31 5.38 4.57
C LYS A 117 -11.07 3.89 4.34
N GLY A 118 -9.85 3.48 3.99
CA GLY A 118 -9.50 2.06 3.84
C GLY A 118 -9.70 1.25 5.11
N ASN A 119 -9.31 1.81 6.27
CA ASN A 119 -9.56 1.20 7.57
C ASN A 119 -11.06 1.08 7.87
N THR A 120 -11.85 2.15 7.65
CA THR A 120 -13.30 2.13 7.86
C THR A 120 -13.98 1.04 7.03
N GLU A 121 -13.64 0.93 5.74
CA GLU A 121 -14.22 -0.10 4.86
C GLU A 121 -13.84 -1.52 5.30
N PHE A 122 -12.60 -1.73 5.76
CA PHE A 122 -12.19 -3.03 6.29
C PHE A 122 -12.99 -3.39 7.56
N GLN A 123 -13.13 -2.46 8.50
CA GLN A 123 -13.90 -2.69 9.73
C GLN A 123 -15.37 -2.96 9.43
N LYS A 124 -15.95 -2.27 8.44
CA LYS A 124 -17.32 -2.52 7.96
C LYS A 124 -17.45 -3.94 7.39
N ALA A 125 -16.58 -4.33 6.47
CA ALA A 125 -16.58 -5.68 5.90
C ALA A 125 -16.36 -6.78 6.95
N LEU A 126 -15.51 -6.53 7.96
CA LEU A 126 -15.31 -7.44 9.09
C LEU A 126 -16.57 -7.57 9.96
N ASN A 127 -17.32 -6.49 10.16
CA ASN A 127 -18.60 -6.53 10.85
C ASN A 127 -19.62 -7.36 10.07
N ASP A 128 -19.80 -7.06 8.79
CA ASP A 128 -20.73 -7.77 7.91
C ASP A 128 -20.41 -9.27 7.86
N PHE A 129 -19.13 -9.62 7.75
CA PHE A 129 -18.67 -11.01 7.78
C PHE A 129 -18.91 -11.70 9.13
N ALA A 130 -18.68 -11.02 10.25
CA ALA A 130 -18.96 -11.57 11.57
C ALA A 130 -20.46 -11.83 11.80
N ASP A 131 -21.31 -10.95 11.26
CA ASP A 131 -22.75 -11.06 11.35
C ASP A 131 -23.26 -12.18 10.43
N GLU A 132 -22.73 -12.30 9.20
CA GLU A 132 -22.99 -13.43 8.28
C GLU A 132 -22.69 -14.78 8.95
N LYS A 133 -21.56 -14.87 9.67
CA LYS A 133 -21.16 -16.09 10.41
C LYS A 133 -21.81 -16.22 11.78
N GLN A 134 -22.66 -15.27 12.19
CA GLN A 134 -23.29 -15.22 13.52
C GLN A 134 -22.27 -15.38 14.66
N SER A 135 -21.07 -14.81 14.50
CA SER A 135 -19.95 -15.00 15.41
C SER A 135 -19.20 -13.69 15.69
N PRO A 136 -19.64 -12.92 16.70
CA PRO A 136 -18.97 -11.68 17.10
C PRO A 136 -17.51 -11.88 17.53
N LYS A 137 -17.14 -13.11 17.92
CA LYS A 137 -15.77 -13.47 18.31
C LYS A 137 -14.77 -13.34 17.15
N ILE A 138 -15.23 -13.40 15.89
CA ILE A 138 -14.37 -13.22 14.71
C ILE A 138 -13.64 -11.87 14.76
N LYS A 139 -14.31 -10.80 15.23
CA LYS A 139 -13.73 -9.46 15.34
C LYS A 139 -12.51 -9.39 16.28
N ARG A 140 -12.40 -10.33 17.22
CA ARG A 140 -11.24 -10.46 18.14
C ARG A 140 -10.12 -11.33 17.58
N LYS A 141 -10.43 -12.16 16.58
CA LYS A 141 -9.49 -13.07 15.92
C LYS A 141 -8.83 -12.45 14.70
N VAL A 142 -9.49 -11.47 14.06
CA VAL A 142 -8.94 -10.76 12.91
C VAL A 142 -8.26 -9.47 13.39
N GLY A 143 -6.93 -9.49 13.43
CA GLY A 143 -6.11 -8.32 13.70
C GLY A 143 -5.92 -7.48 12.44
N TYR A 144 -6.05 -6.15 12.57
CA TYR A 144 -5.78 -5.20 11.49
C TYR A 144 -4.92 -4.06 12.03
N LEU A 145 -3.66 -4.03 11.60
CA LEU A 145 -2.69 -2.99 11.95
C LEU A 145 -2.35 -2.18 10.70
N MET A 146 -1.89 -0.95 10.91
CA MET A 146 -1.45 -0.08 9.84
C MET A 146 0.01 0.34 10.06
N ALA A 147 0.76 0.41 8.98
CA ALA A 147 2.09 0.99 8.92
C ALA A 147 2.15 1.98 7.76
N ALA A 148 2.70 3.16 7.97
CA ALA A 148 2.76 4.17 6.92
C ALA A 148 4.10 4.88 6.88
N VAL A 149 4.61 5.15 5.68
CA VAL A 149 5.61 6.21 5.51
C VAL A 149 4.85 7.53 5.45
N GLY A 150 5.22 8.47 6.31
CA GLY A 150 4.46 9.70 6.50
C GLY A 150 5.27 10.95 6.24
N GLU A 151 4.70 11.87 5.47
CA GLU A 151 5.17 13.25 5.36
C GLU A 151 4.39 14.12 6.35
N GLN A 152 5.00 15.19 6.86
CA GLN A 152 4.25 16.18 7.63
C GLN A 152 3.44 17.04 6.64
N PRO A 153 2.12 17.17 6.80
CA PRO A 153 1.33 18.02 5.91
C PRO A 153 1.69 19.50 6.12
N ASP A 154 1.66 20.29 5.04
CA ASP A 154 1.96 21.74 5.09
C ASP A 154 1.12 22.51 6.11
N CYS A 155 -0.14 22.11 6.29
CA CYS A 155 -1.05 22.70 7.27
C CYS A 155 -0.77 22.26 8.72
N GLY A 156 0.25 21.42 8.94
CA GLY A 156 0.67 20.89 10.23
C GLY A 156 -0.31 19.93 10.90
N ARG A 157 -1.43 19.59 10.24
CA ARG A 157 -2.49 18.78 10.85
C ARG A 157 -2.84 17.55 10.03
N ARG A 158 -2.72 16.39 10.68
CA ARG A 158 -3.23 15.11 10.17
C ARG A 158 -4.70 14.92 10.55
N ASN A 159 -5.37 14.04 9.83
CA ASN A 159 -6.73 13.61 10.15
C ASN A 159 -6.84 13.12 11.61
N GLY A 160 -7.84 13.58 12.35
CA GLY A 160 -8.03 13.23 13.77
C GLY A 160 -8.23 11.73 14.01
N GLY A 161 -8.89 11.02 13.10
CA GLY A 161 -9.03 9.56 13.14
C GLY A 161 -7.69 8.85 13.00
N LEU A 162 -6.81 9.36 12.12
CA LEU A 162 -5.47 8.82 11.95
C LEU A 162 -4.63 8.98 13.23
N ILE A 163 -4.74 10.16 13.89
CA ILE A 163 -4.10 10.42 15.18
C ILE A 163 -4.64 9.44 16.25
N SER A 164 -5.95 9.19 16.25
CA SER A 164 -6.56 8.21 17.16
C SER A 164 -6.01 6.80 16.93
N LEU A 165 -5.91 6.32 15.69
CA LEU A 165 -5.30 5.02 15.38
C LEU A 165 -3.85 4.93 15.85
N LYS A 166 -3.06 6.02 15.68
CA LYS A 166 -1.69 6.10 16.17
C LYS A 166 -1.63 6.00 17.70
N ASN A 167 -2.46 6.76 18.40
CA ASN A 167 -2.50 6.78 19.85
C ASN A 167 -2.96 5.45 20.45
N ASN A 168 -3.84 4.73 19.74
CA ASN A 168 -4.31 3.40 20.14
C ASN A 168 -3.36 2.26 19.77
N GLY A 169 -2.18 2.58 19.19
CA GLY A 169 -1.20 1.57 18.77
C GLY A 169 -1.60 0.75 17.53
N GLN A 170 -2.67 1.14 16.84
CA GLN A 170 -3.17 0.49 15.62
C GLN A 170 -2.47 0.99 14.35
N LEU A 171 -1.80 2.14 14.42
CA LEU A 171 -1.03 2.72 13.32
C LEU A 171 0.38 3.11 13.79
N LYS A 172 1.39 2.72 13.03
CA LYS A 172 2.76 3.26 13.14
C LYS A 172 3.09 4.10 11.91
N ILE A 173 3.46 5.37 12.15
CA ILE A 173 3.94 6.27 11.10
C ILE A 173 5.46 6.38 11.20
N PHE A 174 6.14 6.17 10.08
CA PHE A 174 7.56 6.35 9.87
C PHE A 174 7.75 7.68 9.13
N GLU A 175 8.06 8.71 9.90
CA GLU A 175 8.18 10.08 9.40
C GLU A 175 9.35 10.18 8.40
N THR A 176 9.11 10.90 7.30
CA THR A 176 10.11 11.28 6.31
C THR A 176 9.93 12.75 5.95
N GLN A 177 10.98 13.38 5.43
CA GLN A 177 10.91 14.75 4.91
C GLN A 177 10.02 14.83 3.67
N LYS A 178 10.10 13.82 2.79
CA LYS A 178 9.34 13.77 1.55
C LYS A 178 9.04 12.34 1.14
N ILE A 179 7.79 12.04 0.84
CA ILE A 179 7.43 10.75 0.23
C ILE A 179 7.72 10.86 -1.27
N LEU A 180 8.83 10.26 -1.71
CA LEU A 180 9.31 10.43 -3.08
C LEU A 180 8.33 9.90 -4.14
N THR A 181 7.58 8.87 -3.80
CA THR A 181 6.65 8.12 -4.66
C THR A 181 5.23 8.67 -4.69
N CYS A 182 4.89 9.59 -3.76
CA CYS A 182 3.53 10.10 -3.62
C CYS A 182 3.18 11.05 -4.77
N ASP A 183 2.03 10.82 -5.41
CA ASP A 183 1.49 11.61 -6.54
C ASP A 183 2.44 11.85 -7.73
N ASN A 184 3.60 11.17 -7.78
CA ASN A 184 4.51 11.23 -8.90
C ASN A 184 4.20 10.12 -9.91
N LEU A 185 3.58 10.51 -11.03
CA LEU A 185 3.24 9.60 -12.12
C LEU A 185 4.47 8.87 -12.67
N GLU A 186 5.64 9.49 -12.68
CA GLU A 186 6.88 8.86 -13.17
C GLU A 186 7.30 7.69 -12.29
N PHE A 187 6.95 7.69 -11.00
CA PHE A 187 7.28 6.62 -10.07
C PHE A 187 6.15 5.63 -9.85
N ASN A 188 4.99 5.81 -10.46
CA ASN A 188 3.90 4.86 -10.36
C ASN A 188 3.84 4.03 -11.65
N PRO A 189 4.16 2.73 -11.64
CA PRO A 189 4.12 1.93 -12.85
C PRO A 189 2.72 1.50 -13.27
N VAL A 190 1.72 1.67 -12.40
CA VAL A 190 0.34 1.22 -12.64
C VAL A 190 -0.56 2.41 -13.01
N ARG A 191 -1.35 2.24 -14.06
CA ARG A 191 -2.48 3.13 -14.38
C ARG A 191 -3.76 2.31 -14.28
N LEU A 192 -4.63 2.72 -13.36
CA LEU A 192 -5.97 2.17 -13.27
C LEU A 192 -6.93 3.07 -14.02
N ARG A 193 -7.86 2.44 -14.73
CA ARG A 193 -9.09 3.07 -15.20
C ARG A 193 -10.30 2.38 -14.61
N VAL A 194 -11.40 3.08 -14.66
CA VAL A 194 -12.70 2.52 -14.33
C VAL A 194 -13.31 1.96 -15.62
N LYS A 195 -13.67 0.69 -15.62
CA LYS A 195 -14.47 0.10 -16.69
C LYS A 195 -15.92 0.01 -16.22
N GLU A 196 -16.79 0.73 -16.91
CA GLU A 196 -18.22 0.58 -16.75
C GLU A 196 -18.65 -0.78 -17.33
N THR A 197 -19.37 -1.55 -16.52
CA THR A 197 -19.94 -2.85 -16.86
C THR A 197 -21.43 -2.76 -16.60
N THR A 198 -22.23 -2.86 -17.65
CA THR A 198 -23.69 -2.88 -17.53
C THR A 198 -24.08 -4.21 -16.91
N LYS A 199 -24.64 -4.21 -15.70
CA LYS A 199 -25.42 -5.37 -15.23
C LYS A 199 -26.86 -5.23 -15.72
N SER A 200 -27.54 -6.35 -15.88
CA SER A 200 -28.98 -6.42 -16.20
C SER A 200 -29.79 -5.45 -15.32
N GLY A 201 -30.33 -4.38 -15.91
CA GLY A 201 -31.05 -3.28 -15.23
C GLY A 201 -30.40 -1.89 -15.41
N ASN A 202 -30.89 -0.88 -14.69
CA ASN A 202 -30.35 0.50 -14.67
C ASN A 202 -29.15 0.68 -13.70
N ASN A 203 -28.51 -0.41 -13.26
CA ASN A 203 -27.40 -0.34 -12.30
C ASN A 203 -26.06 -0.43 -13.03
N HIS A 204 -25.32 0.68 -13.01
CA HIS A 204 -23.95 0.76 -13.54
C HIS A 204 -22.96 0.17 -12.52
N ILE A 205 -22.14 -0.78 -12.94
CA ILE A 205 -21.02 -1.29 -12.14
C ILE A 205 -19.72 -0.76 -12.70
N TYR A 206 -18.89 -0.25 -11.81
CA TYR A 206 -17.59 0.30 -12.15
C TYR A 206 -16.52 -0.65 -11.58
N GLU A 207 -15.72 -1.27 -12.45
CA GLU A 207 -14.66 -2.19 -12.03
C GLU A 207 -13.28 -1.56 -12.27
N PRO A 208 -12.33 -1.71 -11.32
CA PRO A 208 -10.96 -1.27 -11.53
C PRO A 208 -10.29 -2.18 -12.56
N VAL A 209 -9.74 -1.60 -13.62
CA VAL A 209 -8.97 -2.32 -14.64
C VAL A 209 -7.60 -1.67 -14.76
N ILE A 210 -6.55 -2.49 -14.83
CA ILE A 210 -5.21 -2.01 -15.20
C ILE A 210 -5.27 -1.57 -16.66
N GLU A 211 -5.23 -0.26 -16.89
CA GLU A 211 -5.23 0.34 -18.22
C GLU A 211 -3.87 0.21 -18.88
N LYS A 212 -2.83 0.60 -18.14
CA LYS A 212 -1.45 0.61 -18.60
C LYS A 212 -0.56 0.20 -17.46
N PHE A 213 0.49 -0.53 -17.82
CA PHE A 213 1.61 -0.79 -16.95
C PHE A 213 2.89 -0.30 -17.63
N GLU A 214 3.55 0.69 -17.05
CA GLU A 214 4.69 1.37 -17.66
C GLU A 214 5.80 1.62 -16.65
N VAL A 215 6.98 1.08 -16.96
CA VAL A 215 8.17 1.24 -16.13
C VAL A 215 9.01 2.35 -16.71
N THR A 216 9.10 3.46 -16.00
CA THR A 216 9.97 4.56 -16.42
C THR A 216 11.42 4.29 -16.01
N PRO A 217 12.41 4.83 -16.74
CA PRO A 217 13.81 4.83 -16.30
C PRO A 217 14.00 5.49 -14.92
N GLU A 218 13.22 6.52 -14.61
CA GLU A 218 13.22 7.26 -13.35
C GLU A 218 12.83 6.35 -12.19
N TYR A 219 11.77 5.55 -12.36
CA TYR A 219 11.33 4.56 -11.37
C TYR A 219 12.40 3.51 -11.07
N LEU A 220 13.00 2.91 -12.11
CA LEU A 220 14.09 1.95 -11.93
C LEU A 220 15.32 2.57 -11.28
N THR A 221 15.61 3.83 -11.60
CA THR A 221 16.72 4.58 -11.01
C THR A 221 16.49 4.80 -9.52
N LEU A 222 15.28 5.20 -9.12
CA LEU A 222 14.90 5.33 -7.71
C LEU A 222 15.12 4.01 -6.96
N LEU A 223 14.56 2.89 -7.46
CA LEU A 223 14.69 1.59 -6.80
C LEU A 223 16.15 1.14 -6.68
N ARG A 224 16.94 1.29 -7.75
CA ARG A 224 18.37 0.96 -7.74
C ARG A 224 19.15 1.82 -6.76
N ASN A 225 18.85 3.12 -6.68
CA ASN A 225 19.47 4.02 -5.73
C ASN A 225 19.13 3.64 -4.30
N LEU A 226 17.86 3.31 -4.00
CA LEU A 226 17.44 2.80 -2.70
C LEU A 226 18.22 1.54 -2.32
N ALA A 227 18.31 0.56 -3.23
CA ALA A 227 19.08 -0.66 -3.00
C ALA A 227 20.56 -0.38 -2.74
N LYS A 228 21.22 0.44 -3.58
CA LYS A 228 22.63 0.82 -3.36
C LYS A 228 22.84 1.51 -2.03
N HIS A 229 21.96 2.45 -1.67
CA HIS A 229 22.08 3.26 -0.46
C HIS A 229 22.07 2.38 0.81
N VAL A 230 21.28 1.32 0.82
CA VAL A 230 21.22 0.39 1.96
C VAL A 230 22.26 -0.74 1.88
N GLY A 231 23.17 -0.70 0.90
CA GLY A 231 24.18 -1.75 0.67
C GLY A 231 23.62 -3.02 0.02
N GLY A 232 22.42 -2.97 -0.55
CA GLY A 232 21.82 -4.05 -1.33
C GLY A 232 22.32 -4.05 -2.78
N ASP A 233 22.25 -5.20 -3.44
CA ASP A 233 22.61 -5.29 -4.86
C ASP A 233 21.41 -4.86 -5.77
N PRO A 234 21.60 -3.86 -6.65
CA PRO A 234 20.54 -3.26 -7.49
C PRO A 234 20.01 -4.17 -8.60
N SER A 235 20.68 -5.28 -8.93
CA SER A 235 20.17 -6.23 -9.93
C SER A 235 18.87 -6.91 -9.49
N PHE A 236 18.58 -6.91 -8.18
CA PHE A 236 17.38 -7.48 -7.60
C PHE A 236 16.18 -6.52 -7.56
N THR A 237 16.34 -5.28 -8.03
CA THR A 237 15.22 -4.36 -8.24
C THR A 237 14.51 -4.74 -9.53
N THR A 238 13.87 -5.91 -9.51
CA THR A 238 13.01 -6.40 -10.58
C THR A 238 11.57 -6.17 -10.17
N MET A 239 10.68 -5.99 -11.15
CA MET A 239 9.27 -5.88 -10.85
C MET A 239 8.69 -7.25 -10.60
N GLN A 240 8.25 -7.48 -9.36
CA GLN A 240 7.73 -8.78 -8.96
C GLN A 240 6.20 -8.84 -8.97
N ASN A 241 5.53 -7.68 -9.16
CA ASN A 241 4.16 -7.53 -8.70
C ASN A 241 3.09 -7.42 -9.78
N LEU A 242 3.40 -7.28 -11.08
CA LEU A 242 2.35 -7.06 -12.10
C LEU A 242 1.29 -8.17 -12.13
N CYS A 243 1.73 -9.43 -12.28
CA CYS A 243 0.81 -10.57 -12.26
C CYS A 243 0.03 -10.64 -10.94
N LYS A 244 0.68 -10.26 -9.83
CA LYS A 244 0.09 -10.30 -8.50
C LYS A 244 -0.99 -9.24 -8.31
N ILE A 245 -0.76 -8.00 -8.73
CA ILE A 245 -1.75 -6.91 -8.66
C ILE A 245 -3.02 -7.30 -9.41
N GLN A 246 -2.88 -7.79 -10.65
CA GLN A 246 -4.02 -8.25 -11.44
C GLN A 246 -4.73 -9.43 -10.76
N THR A 247 -3.96 -10.39 -10.24
CA THR A 247 -4.52 -11.57 -9.54
C THR A 247 -5.27 -11.16 -8.26
N SER A 248 -4.74 -10.24 -7.46
CA SER A 248 -5.40 -9.74 -6.24
C SER A 248 -6.71 -9.03 -6.56
N ILE A 249 -6.75 -8.21 -7.61
CA ILE A 249 -7.98 -7.51 -8.02
C ILE A 249 -9.02 -8.54 -8.47
N ASP A 250 -8.64 -9.43 -9.37
CA ASP A 250 -9.55 -10.43 -9.95
C ASP A 250 -10.05 -11.44 -8.91
N LYS A 251 -9.16 -11.94 -8.05
CA LYS A 251 -9.45 -12.99 -7.04
C LYS A 251 -10.57 -12.57 -6.10
N TYR A 252 -10.62 -11.30 -5.68
CA TYR A 252 -11.56 -10.85 -4.68
C TYR A 252 -12.71 -10.00 -5.25
N LEU A 253 -12.65 -9.55 -6.51
CA LEU A 253 -13.79 -8.88 -7.16
C LEU A 253 -14.65 -9.79 -8.03
N LYS A 254 -14.16 -10.94 -8.52
CA LYS A 254 -14.95 -11.82 -9.40
C LYS A 254 -15.81 -12.86 -8.66
N ASN A 255 -15.50 -13.15 -7.39
CA ASN A 255 -16.29 -14.02 -6.51
C ASN A 255 -17.45 -13.26 -5.84
#